data_AF-A0A7C3TTJ7-F1
#
_entry.id   AF-A0A7C3TTJ7-F1
#
_cell.length_a   1.000
_cell.length_b   1.000
_cell.length_c   1.000
_cell.angle_alpha   90.00
_cell.angle_beta   90.00
_cell.angle_gamma   90.00
#
_symmetry.space_group_name_H-M   'P 1'
#
loop_
_entity.id
_entity.type
_entity.pdbx_description
1 polymer ?
#
loop_
_entity_poly.entity_id
_entity_poly.type
_entity_poly.pdbx_seq_one_letter_code
_entity_poly.pdbx_strand_id
1 'polypeptide(L)'
;MLPGADGTNINGPSLIRVPAWIEKPLGRYYLYFAHHGGSYIRLAYADSLGGPWKIHPGGALKLADAPACRGHIASPDVHVDEQRRQIRMYFHGPVPGKGQMSFVATSADGLSFRASDEVLGSFYFRCFQWNGWWYAMAKGGLLYRSKDGVSGFERGPNPFPGTDPRETAFNAPGSIRHVALHRDGRTLWVYYSRIGDRPERISRSAIELEDDWRRWRAGPAEEVLRPEMPWEGADLPLRASSAGAARGREHALRDPAIFVEDGRVYLLYSIAGESGIAIAEILPAPR
;
A
#
# COMPACT_ATOMS: atom_id res chain seq x y z
N MET A 1 -18.91 3.89 10.23
CA MET A 1 -17.65 3.86 11.01
C MET A 1 -17.44 2.46 11.56
N LEU A 2 -16.18 2.04 11.69
CA LEU A 2 -15.83 0.77 12.35
C LEU A 2 -16.02 0.93 13.87
N PRO A 3 -16.60 -0.06 14.56
CA PRO A 3 -16.91 0.06 15.99
C PRO A 3 -15.67 -0.17 16.87
N GLY A 4 -15.58 0.57 17.98
CA GLY A 4 -14.62 0.31 19.05
C GLY A 4 -13.15 0.27 18.59
N ALA A 5 -12.41 -0.74 19.05
CA ALA A 5 -10.99 -0.93 18.72
C ALA A 5 -10.72 -1.18 17.23
N ASP A 6 -11.73 -1.58 16.44
CA ASP A 6 -11.53 -1.77 15.00
C ASP A 6 -11.34 -0.45 14.24
N GLY A 7 -11.79 0.67 14.82
CA GLY A 7 -11.67 2.00 14.23
C GLY A 7 -10.50 2.84 14.77
N THR A 8 -9.70 2.33 15.72
CA THR A 8 -8.65 3.13 16.38
C THR A 8 -7.38 3.26 15.55
N ASN A 9 -7.19 2.39 14.56
CA ASN A 9 -6.09 2.45 13.61
C ASN A 9 -6.57 1.94 12.24
N ILE A 10 -6.45 2.80 11.23
CA ILE A 10 -6.94 2.61 9.87
C ILE A 10 -5.81 3.00 8.91
N ASN A 11 -5.31 2.04 8.16
CA ASN A 11 -4.11 2.23 7.34
C ASN A 11 -4.04 1.32 6.10
N GLY A 12 -2.99 1.51 5.30
CA GLY A 12 -2.68 0.68 4.14
C GLY A 12 -3.81 0.58 3.11
N PRO A 13 -4.33 1.70 2.57
CA PRO A 13 -5.38 1.65 1.57
C PRO A 13 -4.93 0.93 0.29
N SER A 14 -5.89 0.30 -0.39
CA SER A 14 -5.77 -0.18 -1.77
C SER A 14 -7.16 -0.19 -2.40
N LEU A 15 -7.32 0.48 -3.53
CA LEU A 15 -8.61 0.70 -4.18
C LEU A 15 -8.63 0.03 -5.55
N ILE A 16 -9.72 -0.67 -5.86
CA ILE A 16 -9.99 -1.19 -7.20
C ILE A 16 -11.38 -0.74 -7.68
N ARG A 17 -11.49 -0.56 -9.00
CA ARG A 17 -12.78 -0.62 -9.69
C ARG A 17 -13.22 -2.07 -9.75
N VAL A 18 -14.44 -2.36 -9.31
CA VAL A 18 -14.95 -3.74 -9.35
C VAL A 18 -15.11 -4.19 -10.80
N PRO A 19 -14.47 -5.30 -11.22
CA PRO A 19 -14.46 -5.71 -12.62
C PRO A 19 -15.85 -6.12 -13.13
N ALA A 20 -16.09 -5.94 -14.43
CA ALA A 20 -17.39 -6.24 -15.05
C ALA A 20 -17.79 -7.72 -14.98
N TRP A 21 -16.81 -8.61 -14.79
CA TRP A 21 -17.05 -10.05 -14.68
C TRP A 21 -17.53 -10.50 -13.28
N ILE A 22 -17.64 -9.57 -12.33
CA ILE A 22 -18.29 -9.79 -11.04
C ILE A 22 -19.79 -9.57 -11.19
N GLU A 23 -20.57 -10.65 -11.05
CA GLU A 23 -22.02 -10.61 -11.32
C GLU A 23 -22.82 -9.84 -10.27
N LYS A 24 -22.39 -9.87 -9.01
CA LYS A 24 -23.12 -9.28 -7.87
C LYS A 24 -22.19 -8.40 -7.04
N PRO A 25 -21.67 -7.31 -7.61
CA PRO A 25 -20.77 -6.42 -6.88
C PRO A 25 -21.54 -5.70 -5.76
N LEU A 26 -20.89 -5.47 -4.62
CA LEU A 26 -21.49 -4.69 -3.52
C LEU A 26 -21.61 -3.20 -3.87
N GLY A 27 -20.75 -2.73 -4.77
CA GLY A 27 -20.76 -1.37 -5.33
C GLY A 27 -19.75 -1.26 -6.47
N ARG A 28 -19.65 -0.09 -7.08
CA ARG A 28 -18.72 0.18 -8.18
C ARG A 28 -17.23 0.02 -7.81
N TYR A 29 -16.87 0.32 -6.56
CA TYR A 29 -15.49 0.33 -6.07
C TYR A 29 -15.33 -0.46 -4.77
N TYR A 30 -14.20 -1.14 -4.62
CA TYR A 30 -13.77 -1.82 -3.40
C TYR A 30 -12.49 -1.19 -2.86
N LEU A 31 -12.54 -0.73 -1.61
CA LEU A 31 -11.42 -0.19 -0.85
C LEU A 31 -11.01 -1.18 0.24
N TYR A 32 -9.83 -1.76 0.08
CA TYR A 32 -9.20 -2.62 1.07
C TYR A 32 -8.27 -1.81 1.96
N PHE A 33 -8.26 -2.12 3.25
CA PHE A 33 -7.42 -1.42 4.22
C PHE A 33 -7.25 -2.29 5.48
N ALA A 34 -6.34 -1.90 6.36
CA ALA A 34 -5.99 -2.69 7.54
C ALA A 34 -5.96 -1.85 8.82
N HIS A 35 -5.71 -2.55 9.92
CA HIS A 35 -5.30 -1.98 11.20
C HIS A 35 -3.90 -2.53 11.46
N HIS A 36 -2.99 -1.71 11.97
CA HIS A 36 -1.58 -2.06 12.13
C HIS A 36 -1.36 -3.42 12.83
N GLY A 37 -2.10 -3.67 13.91
CA GLY A 37 -2.14 -4.96 14.62
C GLY A 37 -3.44 -5.75 14.47
N GLY A 38 -4.16 -5.61 13.35
CA GLY A 38 -5.47 -6.22 13.15
C GLY A 38 -5.41 -7.69 12.71
N SER A 39 -6.47 -8.45 12.99
CA SER A 39 -6.57 -9.88 12.63
C SER A 39 -7.24 -10.13 11.27
N TYR A 40 -7.54 -9.08 10.49
CA TYR A 40 -8.19 -9.21 9.19
C TYR A 40 -7.97 -7.96 8.32
N ILE A 41 -7.99 -8.17 7.00
CA ILE A 41 -8.04 -7.10 6.00
C ILE A 41 -9.50 -6.66 5.84
N ARG A 42 -9.75 -5.36 6.03
CA ARG A 42 -11.06 -4.75 5.93
C ARG A 42 -11.39 -4.42 4.49
N LEU A 43 -12.69 -4.32 4.23
CA LEU A 43 -13.24 -3.91 2.95
C LEU A 43 -14.33 -2.87 3.19
N ALA A 44 -14.27 -1.77 2.44
CA ALA A 44 -15.37 -0.85 2.23
C ALA A 44 -15.74 -0.83 0.74
N TYR A 45 -16.99 -0.52 0.44
CA TYR A 45 -17.49 -0.41 -0.93
C TYR A 45 -18.34 0.85 -1.13
N ALA A 46 -18.34 1.37 -2.35
CA ALA A 46 -19.12 2.54 -2.74
C ALA A 46 -19.39 2.54 -4.25
N ASP A 47 -20.42 3.28 -4.68
CA ASP A 47 -20.71 3.51 -6.10
C ASP A 47 -20.02 4.75 -6.67
N SER A 48 -19.47 5.60 -5.80
CA SER A 48 -18.72 6.81 -6.12
C SER A 48 -17.48 6.90 -5.24
N LEU A 49 -16.38 7.42 -5.78
CA LEU A 49 -15.13 7.66 -5.03
C LEU A 49 -15.35 8.59 -3.82
N GLY A 50 -16.25 9.57 -3.96
CA GLY A 50 -16.64 10.46 -2.86
C GLY A 50 -17.53 9.81 -1.80
N GLY A 51 -17.92 8.54 -1.98
CA GLY A 51 -18.82 7.81 -1.11
C GLY A 51 -20.30 8.08 -1.39
N PRO A 52 -21.20 7.74 -0.44
CA PRO A 52 -20.90 7.21 0.88
C PRO A 52 -20.27 5.81 0.82
N TRP A 53 -19.26 5.58 1.65
CA TRP A 53 -18.60 4.28 1.80
C TRP A 53 -19.29 3.41 2.85
N LYS A 54 -19.56 2.15 2.50
CA LYS A 54 -20.15 1.14 3.38
C LYS A 54 -19.13 0.09 3.75
N ILE A 55 -19.05 -0.27 5.03
CA ILE A 55 -18.16 -1.34 5.50
C ILE A 55 -18.76 -2.70 5.16
N HIS A 56 -17.96 -3.59 4.56
CA HIS A 56 -18.30 -5.00 4.43
C HIS A 56 -17.99 -5.72 5.75
N PRO A 57 -19.00 -6.28 6.45
CA PRO A 57 -18.80 -6.93 7.75
C PRO A 57 -17.84 -8.13 7.65
N GLY A 58 -16.87 -8.20 8.55
CA GLY A 58 -15.90 -9.30 8.60
C GLY A 58 -14.70 -9.18 7.66
N GLY A 59 -14.69 -8.18 6.77
CA GLY A 59 -13.59 -7.92 5.83
C GLY A 59 -13.41 -9.00 4.76
N ALA A 60 -12.26 -8.98 4.09
CA ALA A 60 -12.01 -9.78 2.88
C ALA A 60 -11.01 -10.94 3.06
N LEU A 61 -10.16 -10.85 4.09
CA LEU A 61 -9.16 -11.88 4.42
C LEU A 61 -8.95 -11.88 5.93
N LYS A 62 -9.02 -13.05 6.58
CA LYS A 62 -8.77 -13.17 8.02
C LYS A 62 -7.42 -13.83 8.27
N LEU A 63 -6.80 -13.51 9.41
CA LEU A 63 -5.55 -14.14 9.85
C LEU A 63 -5.68 -15.66 9.95
N ALA A 64 -6.86 -16.16 10.33
CA ALA A 64 -7.13 -17.61 10.38
C ALA A 64 -7.02 -18.29 9.00
N ASP A 65 -7.20 -17.54 7.91
CA ASP A 65 -7.08 -18.01 6.54
C ASP A 65 -5.66 -17.81 5.96
N ALA A 66 -4.72 -17.33 6.77
CA ALA A 66 -3.31 -17.11 6.42
C ALA A 66 -2.39 -17.85 7.42
N PRO A 67 -2.31 -19.19 7.36
CA PRO A 67 -1.73 -20.02 8.41
C PRO A 67 -0.20 -19.86 8.56
N ALA A 68 0.49 -19.25 7.61
CA ALA A 68 1.89 -18.87 7.74
C ALA A 68 2.11 -17.65 8.67
N CYS A 69 1.08 -16.82 8.87
CA CYS A 69 1.14 -15.59 9.65
C CYS A 69 0.74 -15.80 11.11
N ARG A 70 1.24 -14.96 12.02
CA ARG A 70 0.86 -14.92 13.44
C ARG A 70 0.60 -13.47 13.85
N GLY A 71 -0.25 -13.24 14.85
CA GLY A 71 -0.49 -11.90 15.40
C GLY A 71 -1.40 -11.03 14.54
N HIS A 72 -0.94 -10.59 13.37
CA HIS A 72 -1.68 -9.66 12.51
C HIS A 72 -1.46 -9.92 11.01
N ILE A 73 -2.38 -9.38 10.20
CA ILE A 73 -2.20 -9.21 8.75
C ILE A 73 -2.59 -7.80 8.34
N ALA A 74 -1.82 -7.19 7.43
CA ALA A 74 -2.01 -5.80 7.06
C ALA A 74 -1.44 -5.46 5.66
N SER A 75 -1.54 -4.17 5.32
CA SER A 75 -1.04 -3.54 4.07
C SER A 75 -1.49 -4.23 2.78
N PRO A 76 -2.80 -4.32 2.52
CA PRO A 76 -3.28 -4.90 1.28
C PRO A 76 -2.81 -4.08 0.07
N ASP A 77 -2.41 -4.77 -0.99
CA ASP A 77 -2.14 -4.23 -2.31
C ASP A 77 -2.87 -5.08 -3.34
N VAL A 78 -3.97 -4.55 -3.88
CA VAL A 78 -4.96 -5.32 -4.63
C VAL A 78 -4.96 -4.97 -6.10
N HIS A 79 -4.83 -6.01 -6.93
CA HIS A 79 -4.73 -5.94 -8.38
C HIS A 79 -5.80 -6.81 -9.04
N VAL A 80 -6.37 -6.32 -10.14
CA VAL A 80 -7.28 -7.09 -10.99
C VAL A 80 -6.47 -7.72 -12.13
N ASP A 81 -6.47 -9.04 -12.23
CA ASP A 81 -6.02 -9.79 -13.40
C ASP A 81 -7.23 -10.08 -14.30
N GLU A 82 -7.46 -9.21 -15.28
CA GLU A 82 -8.57 -9.33 -16.23
C GLU A 82 -8.46 -10.59 -17.10
N GLN A 83 -7.25 -11.02 -17.45
CA GLN A 83 -7.03 -12.19 -18.30
C GLN A 83 -7.45 -13.47 -17.59
N ARG A 84 -7.15 -13.57 -16.29
CA ARG A 84 -7.51 -14.73 -15.47
C ARG A 84 -8.86 -14.59 -14.76
N ARG A 85 -9.52 -13.43 -14.88
CA ARG A 85 -10.71 -13.08 -14.10
C ARG A 85 -10.50 -13.37 -12.61
N GLN A 86 -9.39 -12.85 -12.08
CA GLN A 86 -8.94 -13.08 -10.72
C GLN A 86 -8.50 -11.76 -10.09
N ILE A 87 -8.79 -11.59 -8.80
CA ILE A 87 -8.27 -10.48 -8.00
C ILE A 87 -7.13 -11.03 -7.12
N ARG A 88 -5.99 -10.33 -7.10
CA ARG A 88 -4.81 -10.67 -6.30
C ARG A 88 -4.61 -9.62 -5.22
N MET A 89 -4.36 -10.04 -4.00
CA MET A 89 -4.03 -9.17 -2.87
C MET A 89 -2.66 -9.57 -2.34
N TYR A 90 -1.68 -8.68 -2.43
CA TYR A 90 -0.47 -8.80 -1.63
C TYR A 90 -0.74 -8.25 -0.25
N PHE A 91 -0.25 -8.91 0.78
CA PHE A 91 -0.38 -8.48 2.17
C PHE A 91 0.86 -8.89 2.95
N HIS A 92 0.97 -8.47 4.21
CA HIS A 92 2.04 -8.96 5.09
C HIS A 92 1.50 -9.48 6.42
N GLY A 93 2.32 -10.29 7.09
CA GLY A 93 2.13 -10.66 8.49
C GLY A 93 3.44 -11.12 9.15
N PRO A 94 3.51 -11.14 10.49
CA PRO A 94 4.61 -11.78 11.22
C PRO A 94 4.69 -13.27 10.94
N VAL A 95 5.89 -13.76 10.65
CA VAL A 95 6.22 -15.18 10.49
C VAL A 95 7.24 -15.58 11.57
N PRO A 96 7.00 -16.67 12.32
CA PRO A 96 7.94 -17.15 13.35
C PRO A 96 9.37 -17.29 12.81
N GLY A 97 10.34 -16.68 13.49
CA GLY A 97 11.76 -16.73 13.11
C GLY A 97 12.15 -15.91 11.86
N LYS A 98 11.20 -15.27 11.17
CA LYS A 98 11.45 -14.51 9.94
C LYS A 98 11.04 -13.03 10.03
N GLY A 99 10.25 -12.65 11.03
CA GLY A 99 9.76 -11.27 11.16
C GLY A 99 8.59 -11.00 10.21
N GLN A 100 8.40 -9.74 9.80
CA GLN A 100 7.32 -9.34 8.91
C GLN A 100 7.63 -9.78 7.46
N MET A 101 6.73 -10.53 6.84
CA MET A 101 6.91 -11.05 5.48
C MET A 101 5.67 -10.83 4.62
N SER A 102 5.87 -10.68 3.31
CA SER A 102 4.81 -10.52 2.33
C SER A 102 4.37 -11.85 1.70
N PHE A 103 3.07 -11.93 1.41
CA PHE A 103 2.33 -13.06 0.86
C PHE A 103 1.37 -12.56 -0.23
N VAL A 104 0.80 -13.48 -1.01
CA VAL A 104 -0.28 -13.19 -1.95
C VAL A 104 -1.53 -13.99 -1.59
N ALA A 105 -2.70 -13.42 -1.79
CA ALA A 105 -3.97 -14.09 -1.74
C ALA A 105 -4.74 -13.85 -3.04
N THR A 106 -5.59 -14.80 -3.42
CA THR A 106 -6.40 -14.69 -4.65
C THR A 106 -7.88 -14.79 -4.36
N SER A 107 -8.69 -14.14 -5.18
CA SER A 107 -10.15 -14.12 -5.06
C SER A 107 -10.81 -14.08 -6.44
N ALA A 108 -11.99 -14.69 -6.55
CA ALA A 108 -12.85 -14.63 -7.73
C ALA A 108 -14.02 -13.64 -7.56
N ASP A 109 -14.16 -13.01 -6.39
CA ASP A 109 -15.25 -12.06 -6.12
C ASP A 109 -14.78 -10.72 -5.50
N GLY A 110 -13.53 -10.67 -5.04
CA GLY A 110 -12.98 -9.55 -4.29
C GLY A 110 -13.49 -9.46 -2.85
N LEU A 111 -14.28 -10.42 -2.39
CA LEU A 111 -14.88 -10.47 -1.05
C LEU A 111 -14.27 -11.58 -0.20
N SER A 112 -13.89 -12.70 -0.80
CA SER A 112 -13.27 -13.83 -0.11
C SER A 112 -11.94 -14.18 -0.74
N PHE A 113 -10.85 -14.03 0.02
CA PHE A 113 -9.49 -14.32 -0.45
C PHE A 113 -8.95 -15.62 0.13
N ARG A 114 -8.16 -16.34 -0.68
CA ARG A 114 -7.38 -17.52 -0.27
C ARG A 114 -5.90 -17.18 -0.30
N ALA A 115 -5.26 -17.17 0.86
CA ALA A 115 -3.84 -16.86 0.99
C ALA A 115 -2.95 -18.03 0.53
N SER A 116 -1.79 -17.71 -0.01
CA SER A 116 -0.69 -18.65 -0.24
C SER A 116 0.14 -18.85 1.03
N ASP A 117 0.86 -19.97 1.10
CA ASP A 117 1.81 -20.25 2.18
C ASP A 117 3.24 -19.77 1.87
N GLU A 118 3.54 -19.43 0.61
CA GLU A 118 4.86 -18.99 0.19
C GLU A 118 5.16 -17.57 0.67
N VAL A 119 6.33 -17.41 1.32
CA VAL A 119 6.90 -16.09 1.64
C VAL A 119 7.50 -15.50 0.37
N LEU A 120 6.98 -14.36 -0.08
CA LEU A 120 7.41 -13.68 -1.31
C LEU A 120 8.61 -12.76 -1.09
N GLY A 121 8.73 -12.17 0.10
CA GLY A 121 9.80 -11.24 0.41
C GLY A 121 9.51 -10.39 1.63
N SER A 122 10.25 -9.29 1.77
CA SER A 122 10.04 -8.35 2.86
C SER A 122 8.65 -7.72 2.79
N PHE A 123 8.05 -7.49 3.95
CA PHE A 123 6.76 -6.85 4.15
C PHE A 123 6.52 -5.54 3.39
N TYR A 124 5.23 -5.23 3.19
CA TYR A 124 4.71 -4.05 2.47
C TYR A 124 4.92 -4.06 0.95
N PHE A 125 4.82 -5.23 0.30
CA PHE A 125 4.83 -5.30 -1.16
C PHE A 125 3.74 -4.39 -1.78
N ARG A 126 4.17 -3.48 -2.64
CA ARG A 126 3.37 -2.87 -3.70
C ARG A 126 3.84 -3.39 -5.05
N CYS A 127 2.92 -3.84 -5.89
CA CYS A 127 3.25 -4.52 -7.13
C CYS A 127 2.88 -3.70 -8.37
N PHE A 128 3.59 -3.95 -9.47
CA PHE A 128 3.25 -3.44 -10.81
C PHE A 128 3.86 -4.34 -11.88
N GLN A 129 3.39 -4.20 -13.13
CA GLN A 129 3.92 -4.95 -14.26
C GLN A 129 4.80 -4.07 -15.16
N TRP A 130 5.91 -4.63 -15.64
CA TRP A 130 6.80 -4.01 -16.62
C TRP A 130 7.53 -5.07 -17.46
N ASN A 131 7.54 -4.92 -18.79
CA ASN A 131 8.24 -5.79 -19.75
C ASN A 131 8.05 -7.30 -19.51
N GLY A 132 6.81 -7.73 -19.24
CA GLY A 132 6.47 -9.15 -19.04
C GLY A 132 6.93 -9.72 -17.70
N TRP A 133 7.29 -8.86 -16.74
CA TRP A 133 7.61 -9.23 -15.37
C TRP A 133 6.67 -8.53 -14.39
N TRP A 134 6.49 -9.17 -13.25
CA TRP A 134 5.95 -8.55 -12.06
C TRP A 134 7.08 -8.00 -11.22
N TYR A 135 6.96 -6.74 -10.83
CA TYR A 135 7.86 -6.10 -9.89
C TYR A 135 7.10 -5.82 -8.60
N ALA A 136 7.81 -5.88 -7.48
CA ALA A 136 7.32 -5.41 -6.20
C ALA A 136 8.32 -4.45 -5.58
N MET A 137 7.82 -3.49 -4.82
CA MET A 137 8.62 -2.64 -3.93
C MET A 137 8.11 -2.81 -2.51
N ALA A 138 9.01 -3.25 -1.63
CA ALA A 138 8.73 -3.41 -0.21
C ALA A 138 9.02 -2.12 0.57
N LYS A 139 8.82 -2.16 1.89
CA LYS A 139 9.24 -1.09 2.81
C LYS A 139 10.71 -0.70 2.58
N GLY A 140 10.99 0.60 2.73
CA GLY A 140 12.30 1.17 2.45
C GLY A 140 12.63 1.36 0.98
N GLY A 141 11.74 0.96 0.06
CA GLY A 141 11.97 1.07 -1.39
C GLY A 141 12.66 -0.14 -2.01
N LEU A 142 12.81 -1.25 -1.27
CA LEU A 142 13.55 -2.43 -1.73
C LEU A 142 12.80 -3.15 -2.87
N LEU A 143 13.46 -3.33 -4.02
CA LEU A 143 12.86 -3.98 -5.19
C LEU A 143 12.90 -5.50 -5.10
N TYR A 144 11.88 -6.10 -5.72
CA TYR A 144 11.78 -7.52 -6.03
C TYR A 144 11.20 -7.68 -7.43
N ARG A 145 11.38 -8.86 -8.04
CA ARG A 145 10.63 -9.22 -9.25
C ARG A 145 10.31 -10.70 -9.33
N SER A 146 9.24 -11.05 -10.03
CA SER A 146 8.78 -12.40 -10.31
C SER A 146 8.29 -12.51 -11.74
N LYS A 147 8.34 -13.72 -12.31
CA LYS A 147 7.77 -13.99 -13.64
C LYS A 147 6.25 -13.97 -13.65
N ASP A 148 5.61 -14.48 -12.60
CA ASP A 148 4.16 -14.71 -12.57
C ASP A 148 3.43 -13.80 -11.57
N GLY A 149 4.19 -13.16 -10.68
CA GLY A 149 3.68 -12.29 -9.62
C GLY A 149 3.03 -13.05 -8.46
N VAL A 150 3.10 -14.37 -8.41
CA VAL A 150 2.51 -15.18 -7.32
C VAL A 150 3.55 -16.00 -6.57
N SER A 151 4.72 -16.25 -7.17
CA SER A 151 5.78 -17.06 -6.59
C SER A 151 7.17 -16.58 -7.02
N GLY A 152 8.22 -17.08 -6.38
CA GLY A 152 9.59 -16.97 -6.90
C GLY A 152 10.10 -15.54 -7.06
N PHE A 153 9.70 -14.65 -6.16
CA PHE A 153 10.19 -13.26 -6.17
C PHE A 153 11.69 -13.24 -5.81
N GLU A 154 12.51 -12.74 -6.73
CA GLU A 154 13.93 -12.48 -6.48
C GLU A 154 14.14 -11.07 -5.94
N ARG A 155 14.98 -10.94 -4.91
CA ARG A 155 15.35 -9.66 -4.32
C ARG A 155 16.29 -8.87 -5.24
N GLY A 156 16.04 -7.58 -5.35
CA GLY A 156 16.83 -6.64 -6.14
C GLY A 156 17.57 -5.57 -5.34
N PRO A 157 18.16 -4.59 -6.03
CA PRO A 157 18.72 -3.41 -5.38
C PRO A 157 17.63 -2.49 -4.83
N ASN A 158 18.04 -1.57 -3.96
CA ASN A 158 17.21 -0.44 -3.59
C ASN A 158 17.59 0.75 -4.51
N PRO A 159 16.64 1.34 -5.26
CA PRO A 159 16.92 2.42 -6.20
C PRO A 159 17.12 3.77 -5.50
N PHE A 160 16.79 3.89 -4.21
CA PHE A 160 16.95 5.12 -3.45
C PHE A 160 18.39 5.30 -2.96
N PRO A 161 18.93 6.53 -2.97
CA PRO A 161 20.29 6.80 -2.51
C PRO A 161 20.43 6.62 -0.99
N GLY A 162 21.64 6.26 -0.54
CA GLY A 162 21.97 6.24 0.89
C GLY A 162 21.41 5.05 1.68
N THR A 163 20.85 4.04 1.01
CA THR A 163 20.31 2.85 1.67
C THR A 163 21.40 1.79 1.91
N ASP A 164 21.53 1.28 3.14
CA ASP A 164 22.39 0.12 3.41
C ASP A 164 21.78 -1.13 2.76
N PRO A 165 22.49 -1.85 1.86
CA PRO A 165 21.97 -3.06 1.24
C PRO A 165 21.71 -4.21 2.24
N ARG A 166 22.20 -4.11 3.47
CA ARG A 166 21.97 -5.08 4.55
C ARG A 166 20.77 -4.71 5.42
N GLU A 167 20.27 -3.47 5.35
CA GLU A 167 19.06 -3.04 6.04
C GLU A 167 17.85 -3.79 5.45
N THR A 168 17.08 -4.42 6.33
CA THR A 168 15.88 -5.18 5.94
C THR A 168 14.61 -4.64 6.60
N ALA A 169 14.76 -3.91 7.70
CA ALA A 169 13.63 -3.37 8.46
C ALA A 169 13.30 -1.92 8.08
N PHE A 170 14.30 -1.10 7.75
CA PHE A 170 14.15 0.31 7.35
C PHE A 170 13.38 1.15 8.37
N ASN A 171 13.69 0.99 9.66
CA ASN A 171 12.99 1.63 10.78
C ASN A 171 13.70 2.90 11.30
N ALA A 172 14.88 3.23 10.79
CA ALA A 172 15.63 4.41 11.21
C ALA A 172 14.99 5.72 10.68
N PRO A 173 15.10 6.85 11.40
CA PRO A 173 14.77 8.17 10.86
C PRO A 173 15.45 8.43 9.52
N GLY A 174 14.72 9.04 8.58
CA GLY A 174 15.12 9.23 7.19
C GLY A 174 14.75 8.07 6.25
N SER A 175 14.44 6.88 6.78
CA SER A 175 14.02 5.74 5.96
C SER A 175 12.66 5.96 5.32
N ILE A 176 12.51 5.48 4.09
CA ILE A 176 11.21 5.34 3.44
C ILE A 176 10.34 4.36 4.23
N ARG A 177 9.11 4.79 4.55
CA ARG A 177 8.14 3.97 5.27
C ARG A 177 7.38 3.06 4.30
N HIS A 178 6.24 3.53 3.80
CA HIS A 178 5.41 2.80 2.85
C HIS A 178 5.48 3.47 1.49
N VAL A 179 5.31 2.68 0.44
CA VAL A 179 5.35 3.16 -0.94
C VAL A 179 3.98 2.99 -1.61
N ALA A 180 3.76 3.73 -2.69
CA ALA A 180 2.77 3.47 -3.72
C ALA A 180 3.43 3.61 -5.09
N LEU A 181 2.98 2.82 -6.05
CA LEU A 181 3.60 2.70 -7.36
C LEU A 181 2.64 3.14 -8.45
N HIS A 182 3.06 4.11 -9.27
CA HIS A 182 2.32 4.59 -10.41
C HIS A 182 3.20 4.54 -11.66
N ARG A 183 2.93 3.58 -12.54
CA ARG A 183 3.64 3.48 -13.82
C ARG A 183 2.93 4.31 -14.87
N ASP A 184 3.62 5.32 -15.38
CA ASP A 184 3.22 6.13 -16.51
C ASP A 184 4.23 5.95 -17.65
N GLY A 185 3.87 5.13 -18.64
CA GLY A 185 4.78 4.72 -19.70
C GLY A 185 6.03 4.02 -19.15
N ARG A 186 7.19 4.65 -19.35
CA ARG A 186 8.51 4.22 -18.85
C ARG A 186 8.88 4.85 -17.51
N THR A 187 8.11 5.81 -17.01
CA THR A 187 8.38 6.43 -15.72
C THR A 187 7.57 5.71 -14.64
N LEU A 188 8.26 5.26 -13.59
CA LEU A 188 7.64 4.81 -12.36
C LEU A 188 7.71 5.94 -11.33
N TRP A 189 6.57 6.52 -11.01
CA TRP A 189 6.43 7.41 -9.87
C TRP A 189 6.26 6.58 -8.60
N VAL A 190 7.18 6.74 -7.66
CA VAL A 190 7.12 6.11 -6.34
C VAL A 190 6.72 7.17 -5.32
N TYR A 191 5.51 7.05 -4.77
CA TYR A 191 5.03 7.90 -3.69
C TYR A 191 5.39 7.28 -2.36
N TYR A 192 5.82 8.07 -1.38
CA TYR A 192 6.24 7.57 -0.08
C TYR A 192 6.20 8.63 1.00
N SER A 193 6.18 8.18 2.25
CA SER A 193 6.52 9.00 3.42
C SER A 193 7.83 8.54 4.04
N ARG A 194 8.44 9.36 4.91
CA ARG A 194 9.67 8.99 5.62
C ARG A 194 9.51 9.06 7.13
N ILE A 195 10.07 8.07 7.80
CA ILE A 195 10.11 8.00 9.26
C ILE A 195 10.98 9.16 9.76
N GLY A 196 10.55 9.87 10.80
CA GLY A 196 11.30 10.98 11.41
C GLY A 196 11.08 12.34 10.77
N ASP A 197 10.36 12.42 9.65
CA ASP A 197 9.96 13.71 9.06
C ASP A 197 9.00 14.48 10.00
N ARG A 198 9.02 15.82 9.89
CA ARG A 198 8.28 16.75 10.76
C ARG A 198 7.62 17.88 9.92
N PRO A 199 6.34 17.76 9.51
CA PRO A 199 5.51 16.58 9.69
C PRO A 199 5.93 15.47 8.73
N GLU A 200 5.58 14.24 9.07
CA GLU A 200 5.60 13.17 8.07
C GLU A 200 4.54 13.48 7.01
N ARG A 201 4.96 13.46 5.75
CA ARG A 201 4.20 13.96 4.59
C ARG A 201 4.47 13.06 3.40
N ILE A 202 3.64 13.15 2.36
CA ILE A 202 3.81 12.34 1.15
C ILE A 202 4.71 13.10 0.17
N SER A 203 5.78 12.42 -0.24
CA SER A 203 6.68 12.83 -1.33
C SER A 203 6.61 11.81 -2.46
N ARG A 204 7.19 12.12 -3.61
CA ARG A 204 7.42 11.15 -4.68
C ARG A 204 8.78 11.33 -5.33
N SER A 205 9.28 10.27 -5.95
CA SER A 205 10.44 10.29 -6.84
C SER A 205 10.10 9.56 -8.13
N ALA A 206 10.64 10.04 -9.24
CA ALA A 206 10.59 9.34 -10.53
C ALA A 206 11.72 8.31 -10.61
N ILE A 207 11.44 7.15 -11.19
CA ILE A 207 12.39 6.15 -11.62
C ILE A 207 12.15 5.89 -13.11
N GLU A 208 13.19 5.98 -13.93
CA GLU A 208 13.11 5.56 -15.33
C GLU A 208 13.25 4.03 -15.42
N LEU A 209 12.26 3.38 -16.05
CA LEU A 209 12.19 1.94 -16.18
C LEU A 209 13.02 1.47 -17.39
N GLU A 210 14.26 1.09 -17.11
CA GLU A 210 15.14 0.39 -18.05
C GLU A 210 14.87 -1.12 -18.10
N ASP A 211 15.39 -1.80 -19.12
CA ASP A 211 15.34 -3.26 -19.24
C ASP A 211 16.13 -3.96 -18.11
N ASP A 212 17.31 -3.42 -17.80
CA ASP A 212 18.08 -3.85 -16.64
C ASP A 212 17.59 -3.13 -15.38
N TRP A 213 16.63 -3.73 -14.71
CA TRP A 213 16.07 -3.24 -13.44
C TRP A 213 17.10 -2.99 -12.33
N ARG A 214 18.32 -3.53 -12.44
CA ARG A 214 19.40 -3.26 -11.49
C ARG A 214 19.96 -1.83 -11.61
N ARG A 215 19.69 -1.18 -12.73
CA ARG A 215 20.13 0.20 -13.03
C ARG A 215 19.15 1.27 -12.61
N TRP A 216 17.93 0.89 -12.22
CA TRP A 216 16.92 1.83 -11.78
C TRP A 216 17.42 2.68 -10.60
N ARG A 217 17.22 4.00 -10.69
CA ARG A 217 17.58 4.97 -9.66
C ARG A 217 16.42 5.93 -9.45
N ALA A 218 16.13 6.22 -8.18
CA ALA A 218 15.18 7.27 -7.83
C ALA A 218 15.83 8.63 -8.05
N GLY A 219 15.11 9.50 -8.77
CA GLY A 219 15.44 10.91 -8.90
C GLY A 219 15.21 11.69 -7.60
N PRO A 220 15.35 13.03 -7.63
CA PRO A 220 15.08 13.87 -6.47
C PRO A 220 13.65 13.69 -5.96
N ALA A 221 13.46 13.95 -4.67
CA ALA A 221 12.15 13.90 -4.02
C ALA A 221 11.37 15.19 -4.29
N GLU A 222 10.13 15.05 -4.72
CA GLU A 222 9.14 16.13 -4.82
C GLU A 222 8.12 15.96 -3.71
N GLU A 223 7.77 17.04 -3.00
CA GLU A 223 6.65 17.00 -2.07
C GLU A 223 5.33 16.96 -2.83
N VAL A 224 4.42 16.08 -2.43
CA VAL A 224 3.10 15.91 -3.05
C VAL A 224 2.00 16.50 -2.19
N LEU A 225 2.00 16.16 -0.90
CA LEU A 225 0.97 16.56 0.05
C LEU A 225 1.50 16.55 1.48
N ARG A 226 1.08 17.51 2.29
CA ARG A 226 1.29 17.57 3.74
C ARG A 226 -0.06 17.75 4.46
N PRO A 227 -0.17 17.48 5.77
CA PRO A 227 -1.38 17.79 6.52
C PRO A 227 -1.73 19.28 6.44
N GLU A 228 -2.95 19.59 6.02
CA GLU A 228 -3.50 20.95 5.97
C GLU A 228 -4.82 21.05 6.75
N MET A 229 -5.57 19.96 6.82
CA MET A 229 -6.89 19.94 7.45
C MET A 229 -6.84 19.40 8.88
N PRO A 230 -7.77 19.81 9.78
CA PRO A 230 -7.86 19.23 11.11
C PRO A 230 -8.00 17.71 11.09
N TRP A 231 -8.80 17.14 10.19
CA TRP A 231 -8.92 15.68 10.08
C TRP A 231 -7.63 14.99 9.60
N GLU A 232 -6.69 15.72 9.01
CA GLU A 232 -5.32 15.26 8.70
C GLU A 232 -4.35 15.36 9.88
N GLY A 233 -4.79 15.98 10.97
CA GLY A 233 -3.98 16.22 12.17
C GLY A 233 -3.22 17.54 12.14
N ALA A 234 -3.54 18.47 11.23
CA ALA A 234 -2.89 19.77 11.15
C ALA A 234 -3.09 20.63 12.42
N ASP A 235 -4.15 20.35 13.19
CA ASP A 235 -4.45 20.95 14.50
C ASP A 235 -3.55 20.42 15.64
N LEU A 236 -2.74 19.39 15.39
CA LEU A 236 -1.91 18.75 16.41
C LEU A 236 -0.47 19.27 16.43
N PRO A 237 0.26 19.10 17.54
CA PRO A 237 1.65 19.56 17.64
C PRO A 237 2.56 18.93 16.58
N LEU A 238 3.35 19.79 15.94
CA LEU A 238 4.35 19.38 14.95
C LEU A 238 5.49 18.60 15.61
N ARG A 239 5.58 17.29 15.35
CA ARG A 239 6.58 16.37 15.91
C ARG A 239 7.20 15.49 14.81
N ALA A 240 8.43 15.03 15.04
CA ALA A 240 9.03 14.00 14.20
C ALA A 240 8.29 12.67 14.42
N SER A 241 8.01 11.94 13.34
CA SER A 241 7.35 10.64 13.44
C SER A 241 8.31 9.53 13.87
N SER A 242 7.75 8.45 14.40
CA SER A 242 8.49 7.25 14.81
C SER A 242 8.09 6.03 13.97
N ALA A 243 8.98 5.04 13.91
CA ALA A 243 8.65 3.74 13.32
C ALA A 243 7.53 3.03 14.11
N GLY A 244 6.76 2.19 13.42
CA GLY A 244 5.64 1.44 14.00
C GLY A 244 4.30 2.16 13.92
N ALA A 245 3.29 1.56 14.58
CA ALA A 245 1.93 2.07 14.65
C ALA A 245 1.87 3.44 15.32
N ALA A 246 1.01 4.34 14.82
CA ALA A 246 0.66 5.53 15.58
C ALA A 246 -0.13 5.18 16.86
N ARG A 247 0.10 5.96 17.91
CA ARG A 247 -0.56 5.82 19.22
C ARG A 247 -1.67 6.87 19.38
N GLY A 248 -2.52 7.00 18.37
CA GLY A 248 -3.56 8.03 18.25
C GLY A 248 -3.32 8.98 17.08
N ARG A 249 -4.06 10.09 17.05
CA ARG A 249 -3.93 11.10 15.99
C ARG A 249 -2.55 11.79 16.08
N GLU A 250 -1.91 12.00 14.93
CA GLU A 250 -0.65 12.72 14.79
C GLU A 250 -0.72 13.78 13.68
N HIS A 251 0.14 14.80 13.72
CA HIS A 251 0.31 15.74 12.61
C HIS A 251 1.13 15.07 11.48
N ALA A 252 0.53 14.10 10.77
CA ALA A 252 1.24 13.23 9.82
C ALA A 252 0.32 12.58 8.78
N LEU A 253 0.82 12.44 7.55
CA LEU A 253 0.25 11.60 6.49
C LEU A 253 1.12 10.36 6.25
N ARG A 254 0.50 9.21 5.96
CA ARG A 254 1.19 7.91 5.77
C ARG A 254 0.51 7.05 4.71
N ASP A 255 1.08 5.87 4.43
CA ASP A 255 0.47 4.80 3.64
C ASP A 255 -0.12 5.24 2.29
N PRO A 256 0.68 5.84 1.39
CA PRO A 256 0.15 6.20 0.08
C PRO A 256 -0.33 4.95 -0.67
N ALA A 257 -1.34 5.12 -1.52
CA ALA A 257 -1.77 4.17 -2.52
C ALA A 257 -2.27 4.92 -3.76
N ILE A 258 -2.07 4.34 -4.94
CA ILE A 258 -2.47 4.95 -6.21
C ILE A 258 -3.64 4.18 -6.81
N PHE A 259 -4.64 4.92 -7.27
CA PHE A 259 -5.74 4.41 -8.08
C PHE A 259 -5.81 5.21 -9.39
N VAL A 260 -5.94 4.53 -10.51
CA VAL A 260 -6.03 5.17 -11.83
C VAL A 260 -7.32 4.71 -12.51
N GLU A 261 -8.13 5.65 -12.97
CA GLU A 261 -9.36 5.39 -13.73
C GLU A 261 -9.54 6.49 -14.77
N ASP A 262 -9.84 6.10 -16.02
CA ASP A 262 -10.15 7.01 -17.14
C ASP A 262 -9.11 8.14 -17.32
N GLY A 263 -7.83 7.81 -17.16
CA GLY A 263 -6.70 8.75 -17.29
C GLY A 263 -6.50 9.70 -16.11
N ARG A 264 -7.33 9.58 -15.06
CA ARG A 264 -7.20 10.33 -13.81
C ARG A 264 -6.43 9.52 -12.79
N VAL A 265 -5.61 10.21 -12.00
CA VAL A 265 -4.76 9.59 -10.98
C VAL A 265 -5.24 10.07 -9.62
N TYR A 266 -5.50 9.13 -8.72
CA TYR A 266 -5.94 9.39 -7.36
C TYR A 266 -4.92 8.86 -6.36
N LEU A 267 -4.59 9.68 -5.37
CA LEU A 267 -3.79 9.33 -4.22
C LEU A 267 -4.69 9.07 -3.02
N LEU A 268 -4.68 7.83 -2.54
CA LEU A 268 -5.22 7.49 -1.23
C LEU A 268 -4.08 7.54 -0.20
N TYR A 269 -4.40 7.94 1.02
CA TYR A 269 -3.42 8.06 2.09
C TYR A 269 -4.06 7.98 3.48
N SER A 270 -3.29 7.49 4.44
CA SER A 270 -3.65 7.54 5.86
C SER A 270 -3.54 8.96 6.40
N ILE A 271 -4.59 9.40 7.10
CA ILE A 271 -4.66 10.72 7.73
C ILE A 271 -4.33 10.65 9.22
N ALA A 272 -3.85 11.76 9.77
CA ALA A 272 -3.55 11.93 11.18
C ALA A 272 -2.80 10.74 11.81
N GLY A 273 -1.75 10.25 11.14
CA GLY A 273 -0.90 9.17 11.62
C GLY A 273 -1.40 7.74 11.49
N GLU A 274 -2.59 7.48 10.91
CA GLU A 274 -3.32 6.17 10.78
C GLU A 274 -4.72 6.21 11.44
N SER A 275 -5.39 7.36 11.43
CA SER A 275 -6.72 7.56 12.05
C SER A 275 -7.89 7.52 11.03
N GLY A 276 -7.59 7.31 9.75
CA GLY A 276 -8.56 7.28 8.67
C GLY A 276 -7.88 7.23 7.31
N ILE A 277 -8.66 7.22 6.24
CA ILE A 277 -8.18 7.26 4.85
C ILE A 277 -8.84 8.45 4.15
N ALA A 278 -8.04 9.21 3.41
CA ALA A 278 -8.51 10.22 2.48
C ALA A 278 -8.11 9.86 1.04
N ILE A 279 -8.76 10.53 0.08
CA ILE A 279 -8.49 10.41 -1.35
C ILE A 279 -8.40 11.80 -1.96
N ALA A 280 -7.38 12.03 -2.79
CA ALA A 280 -7.17 13.26 -3.54
C ALA A 280 -6.89 12.92 -5.02
N GLU A 281 -7.39 13.74 -5.95
CA GLU A 281 -7.00 13.66 -7.36
C GLU A 281 -5.66 14.38 -7.55
N ILE A 282 -4.69 13.70 -8.16
CA ILE A 282 -3.43 14.31 -8.58
C ILE A 282 -3.67 15.01 -9.90
N LEU A 283 -3.66 16.33 -9.88
CA LEU A 283 -3.73 17.14 -11.09
C LEU A 283 -2.37 17.15 -11.79
N PRO A 284 -2.34 17.15 -13.13
CA PRO A 284 -1.12 17.45 -13.88
C PRO A 284 -0.57 18.80 -13.44
N ALA A 285 0.76 18.95 -13.44
CA ALA A 285 1.35 20.28 -13.28
C ALA A 285 0.74 21.23 -14.33
N PRO A 286 0.39 22.47 -13.96
CA PRO A 286 -0.02 23.46 -14.96
C PRO A 286 1.05 23.53 -16.04
N ARG A 287 0.65 23.37 -17.30
CA ARG A 287 1.53 23.58 -18.45
C ARG A 287 1.88 25.06 -18.60
#